data_AF-A0A5R8Y9W1-F1
#
_entry.id   AF-A0A5R8Y9W1-F1
#
_cell.length_a   1.000
_cell.length_b   1.000
_cell.length_c   1.000
_cell.angle_alpha   90.00
_cell.angle_beta   90.00
_cell.angle_gamma   90.00
#
_symmetry.space_group_name_H-M   'P 1'
#
loop_
_entity.id
_entity.type
_entity.pdbx_description
1 polymer ?
#
loop_
_entity_poly.entity_id
_entity_poly.type
_entity_poly.pdbx_seq_one_letter_code
_entity_poly.pdbx_strand_id
1 'polypeptide(L)'
;MSNKASITSLSDPSAIANYNFAYLDEQTKRMIRRAILKGIAIPGYQVPFASREMPMPYGWGTGGVQVTASILGPDDVLKVIDQGSDDTTNAVSIRAFFAKMARVETTTQTKAASVIQTRHRIPEEPLSEDQVIVFQVPIPEPLRFLEPRETETRKMHAVEDYGLMHVKLYEDIAQKGHIATNYAYPVKVKGRYVMDPSPTPKFDNPKMHQMEALQLYGAGREMRIYAIPPYTDVVSLDFEDYPFEIQAFEEPCALCGGTGVYLDEVILDDKGERMFVCSDSDYCEDRRAQGFRGPMAPDANHDQEVPA
;
A
#
# COMPACT_ATOMS: atom_id res chain seq x y z
N MET A 1 -56.34 31.87 -12.55
CA MET A 1 -56.02 31.21 -13.84
C MET A 1 -55.14 32.20 -14.61
N SER A 2 -53.87 31.98 -14.93
CA SER A 2 -53.11 30.76 -15.15
C SER A 2 -51.65 31.00 -14.74
N ASN A 3 -51.05 30.02 -14.06
CA ASN A 3 -49.65 29.99 -13.66
C ASN A 3 -48.74 29.94 -14.89
N LYS A 4 -47.87 30.94 -15.08
CA LYS A 4 -46.65 30.76 -15.88
C LYS A 4 -45.61 30.09 -14.99
N ALA A 5 -45.47 28.78 -15.12
CA ALA A 5 -44.32 28.05 -14.61
C ALA A 5 -43.09 28.54 -15.38
N SER A 6 -42.25 29.34 -14.72
CA SER A 6 -40.90 29.62 -15.21
C SER A 6 -40.09 28.34 -14.99
N ILE A 7 -39.75 27.68 -16.08
CA ILE A 7 -38.78 26.57 -16.09
C ILE A 7 -37.45 27.21 -15.69
N THR A 8 -37.06 27.05 -14.42
CA THR A 8 -35.72 27.40 -13.96
C THR A 8 -34.72 26.56 -14.73
N SER A 9 -33.80 27.27 -15.38
CA SER A 9 -32.69 26.74 -16.16
C SER A 9 -31.87 25.75 -15.34
N LEU A 10 -31.73 24.53 -15.86
CA LEU A 10 -30.63 23.63 -15.51
C LEU A 10 -29.35 24.25 -16.06
N SER A 11 -28.62 25.01 -15.25
CA SER A 11 -27.35 25.60 -15.66
C SER A 11 -26.41 25.82 -14.47
N ASP A 12 -25.67 24.77 -14.10
CA ASP A 12 -24.24 24.88 -13.82
C ASP A 12 -23.58 23.48 -13.89
N PRO A 13 -22.82 23.15 -14.95
CA PRO A 13 -22.01 21.93 -15.00
C PRO A 13 -20.84 21.93 -13.99
N SER A 14 -20.57 23.06 -13.33
CA SER A 14 -19.55 23.23 -12.29
C SER A 14 -20.07 23.11 -10.85
N ALA A 15 -21.38 22.91 -10.66
CA ALA A 15 -21.94 22.58 -9.36
C ALA A 15 -21.56 21.14 -8.97
N ILE A 16 -20.28 20.95 -8.60
CA ILE A 16 -19.83 19.76 -7.87
C ILE A 16 -20.77 19.64 -6.68
N ALA A 17 -21.51 18.53 -6.60
CA ALA A 17 -22.29 18.22 -5.42
C ALA A 17 -21.39 18.41 -4.19
N ASN A 18 -21.84 19.19 -3.21
CA ASN A 18 -21.07 19.44 -1.98
C ASN A 18 -20.99 18.14 -1.17
N TYR A 19 -20.01 17.28 -1.49
CA TYR A 19 -19.67 16.11 -0.69
C TYR A 19 -19.05 16.55 0.63
N ASN A 20 -19.18 15.71 1.66
CA ASN A 20 -18.45 15.93 2.90
C ASN A 20 -16.94 15.90 2.63
N PHE A 21 -16.14 16.56 3.47
CA PHE A 21 -14.67 16.51 3.35
C PHE A 21 -14.20 15.05 3.25
N ALA A 22 -13.35 14.74 2.28
CA ALA A 22 -12.89 13.37 1.99
C ALA A 22 -14.03 12.36 1.73
N TYR A 23 -15.14 12.83 1.16
CA TYR A 23 -16.30 12.06 0.69
C TYR A 23 -17.19 11.40 1.78
N LEU A 24 -16.60 10.68 2.73
CA LEU A 24 -17.32 9.92 3.76
C LEU A 24 -18.10 10.83 4.72
N ASP A 25 -19.28 10.41 5.17
CA ASP A 25 -19.99 11.07 6.27
C ASP A 25 -19.26 10.92 7.62
N GLU A 26 -19.55 11.83 8.56
CA GLU A 26 -18.88 11.83 9.87
C GLU A 26 -19.21 10.60 10.73
N GLN A 27 -20.36 9.95 10.52
CA GLN A 27 -20.69 8.72 11.23
C GLN A 27 -19.76 7.58 10.82
N THR A 28 -19.52 7.44 9.52
CA THR A 28 -18.66 6.43 8.91
C THR A 28 -17.22 6.66 9.33
N LYS A 29 -16.71 7.90 9.24
CA LYS A 29 -15.39 8.26 9.76
C LYS A 29 -15.26 7.95 11.25
N ARG A 30 -16.25 8.31 12.07
CA ARG A 30 -16.23 8.02 13.51
C ARG A 30 -16.17 6.52 13.80
N MET A 31 -16.84 5.69 12.99
CA MET A 31 -16.78 4.24 13.11
C MET A 31 -15.41 3.68 12.72
N ILE A 32 -14.86 4.13 11.58
CA ILE A 32 -13.52 3.74 11.11
C ILE A 32 -12.44 4.16 12.11
N ARG A 33 -12.50 5.39 12.63
CA ARG A 33 -11.57 5.88 13.67
C ARG A 33 -11.58 5.00 14.93
N ARG A 34 -12.75 4.51 15.36
CA ARG A 34 -12.82 3.55 16.48
C ARG A 34 -12.16 2.22 16.14
N ALA A 35 -12.34 1.71 14.92
CA ALA A 35 -11.69 0.48 14.46
C ALA A 35 -10.17 0.65 14.39
N ILE A 36 -9.68 1.79 13.87
CA ILE A 36 -8.25 2.13 13.84
C ILE A 36 -7.67 2.14 15.26
N LEU A 37 -8.31 2.85 16.20
CA LEU A 37 -7.85 2.88 17.60
C LEU A 37 -7.80 1.49 18.24
N LYS A 38 -8.74 0.59 17.88
CA LYS A 38 -8.69 -0.81 18.32
C LYS A 38 -7.57 -1.59 17.66
N GLY A 39 -7.29 -1.37 16.38
CA GLY A 39 -6.17 -1.99 15.67
C GLY A 39 -4.82 -1.57 16.26
N ILE A 40 -4.67 -0.29 16.59
CA ILE A 40 -3.46 0.24 17.25
C ILE A 40 -3.29 -0.41 18.64
N ALA A 41 -4.37 -0.53 19.41
CA ALA A 41 -4.32 -1.15 20.74
C ALA A 41 -4.11 -2.67 20.72
N ILE A 42 -4.38 -3.34 19.58
CA ILE A 42 -4.26 -4.78 19.41
C ILE A 42 -3.48 -5.05 18.11
N PRO A 43 -2.16 -4.80 18.08
CA PRO A 43 -1.36 -4.85 16.85
C PRO A 43 -1.45 -6.19 16.14
N GLY A 44 -1.67 -6.15 14.82
CA GLY A 44 -1.86 -7.33 13.97
C GLY A 44 -3.24 -8.01 14.04
N TYR A 45 -4.15 -7.57 14.92
CA TYR A 45 -5.52 -8.10 14.95
C TYR A 45 -6.42 -7.46 13.89
N GLN A 46 -7.12 -8.30 13.13
CA GLN A 46 -8.07 -7.91 12.09
C GLN A 46 -9.39 -7.41 12.71
N VAL A 47 -9.51 -6.11 12.97
CA VAL A 47 -10.72 -5.49 13.54
C VAL A 47 -11.83 -5.42 12.49
N PRO A 48 -13.02 -6.00 12.74
CA PRO A 48 -14.16 -5.85 11.84
C PRO A 48 -14.67 -4.41 11.81
N PHE A 49 -15.00 -3.90 10.62
CA PHE A 49 -15.63 -2.60 10.45
C PHE A 49 -16.71 -2.65 9.37
N ALA A 50 -17.72 -1.78 9.45
CA ALA A 50 -18.80 -1.76 8.46
C ALA A 50 -18.38 -0.93 7.23
N SER A 51 -17.66 -1.56 6.29
CA SER A 51 -17.27 -0.93 5.02
C SER A 51 -18.49 -0.40 4.27
N ARG A 52 -18.30 0.73 3.58
CA ARG A 52 -19.29 1.32 2.68
C ARG A 52 -18.83 1.19 1.23
N GLU A 53 -19.79 1.17 0.31
CA GLU A 53 -19.49 1.28 -1.11
C GLU A 53 -18.84 2.63 -1.40
N MET A 54 -17.78 2.59 -2.20
CA MET A 54 -16.99 3.75 -2.63
C MET A 54 -17.19 3.96 -4.13
N PRO A 55 -16.87 5.15 -4.67
CA PRO A 55 -16.92 5.41 -6.12
C PRO A 55 -15.81 4.67 -6.91
N MET A 56 -15.24 3.61 -6.33
CA MET A 56 -14.29 2.69 -6.91
C MET A 56 -14.76 1.26 -6.62
N PRO A 57 -14.64 0.31 -7.57
CA PRO A 57 -15.09 -1.05 -7.35
C PRO A 57 -14.37 -1.73 -6.18
N TYR A 58 -15.03 -2.66 -5.50
CA TYR A 58 -14.35 -3.54 -4.54
C TYR A 58 -13.17 -4.27 -5.22
N GLY A 59 -12.04 -4.35 -4.50
CA GLY A 59 -10.78 -4.87 -5.04
C GLY A 59 -9.82 -3.78 -5.53
N TRP A 60 -10.30 -2.56 -5.76
CA TRP A 60 -9.48 -1.41 -6.18
C TRP A 60 -9.15 -0.48 -5.01
N GLY A 61 -8.74 -1.07 -3.87
CA GLY A 61 -8.22 -0.29 -2.74
C GLY A 61 -9.25 0.39 -1.83
N THR A 62 -10.55 0.05 -1.92
CA THR A 62 -11.62 0.75 -1.18
C THR A 62 -11.44 0.78 0.33
N GLY A 63 -10.75 -0.21 0.92
CA GLY A 63 -10.41 -0.20 2.35
C GLY A 63 -9.38 0.87 2.70
N GLY A 64 -8.27 0.92 1.96
CA GLY A 64 -7.25 1.97 2.11
C GLY A 64 -7.84 3.36 1.93
N VAL A 65 -8.68 3.56 0.90
CA VAL A 65 -9.35 4.85 0.66
C VAL A 65 -10.25 5.26 1.84
N GLN A 66 -11.02 4.32 2.42
CA GLN A 66 -11.86 4.62 3.58
C GLN A 66 -11.03 4.98 4.83
N VAL A 67 -9.91 4.30 5.04
CA VAL A 67 -8.97 4.61 6.12
C VAL A 67 -8.37 6.01 5.91
N THR A 68 -7.80 6.28 4.73
CA THR A 68 -7.24 7.58 4.36
C THR A 68 -8.26 8.71 4.54
N ALA A 69 -9.47 8.56 4.02
CA ALA A 69 -10.56 9.53 4.18
C ALA A 69 -10.96 9.80 5.64
N SER A 70 -10.68 8.86 6.54
CA SER A 70 -11.01 8.97 7.96
C SER A 70 -9.89 9.58 8.80
N ILE A 71 -8.65 9.56 8.32
CA ILE A 71 -7.50 10.11 9.04
C ILE A 71 -7.04 11.47 8.50
N LEU A 72 -7.28 11.76 7.22
CA LEU A 72 -6.89 13.04 6.61
C LEU A 72 -7.50 14.24 7.34
N GLY A 73 -6.66 15.25 7.56
CA GLY A 73 -6.98 16.63 7.88
C GLY A 73 -6.75 17.56 6.68
N PRO A 74 -7.19 18.83 6.76
CA PRO A 74 -7.05 19.80 5.67
C PRO A 74 -5.60 20.22 5.38
N ASP A 75 -4.72 20.10 6.37
CA ASP A 75 -3.30 20.51 6.27
C ASP A 75 -2.37 19.35 5.92
N ASP A 76 -2.92 18.15 5.68
CA ASP A 76 -2.13 16.98 5.29
C ASP A 76 -1.61 17.10 3.85
N VAL A 77 -0.45 16.49 3.62
CA VAL A 77 0.13 16.30 2.30
C VAL A 77 0.05 14.82 1.95
N LEU A 78 -0.73 14.48 0.92
CA LEU A 78 -1.03 13.11 0.53
C LEU A 78 -0.10 12.63 -0.60
N LYS A 79 0.61 11.53 -0.37
CA LYS A 79 1.24 10.72 -1.43
C LYS A 79 0.41 9.46 -1.68
N VAL A 80 0.26 9.07 -2.94
CA VAL A 80 -0.44 7.83 -3.31
C VAL A 80 0.40 7.07 -4.32
N ILE A 81 0.72 5.82 -4.01
CA ILE A 81 1.51 4.93 -4.86
C ILE A 81 0.80 3.59 -5.06
N ASP A 82 1.01 2.98 -6.22
CA ASP A 82 0.63 1.60 -6.52
C ASP A 82 1.75 0.98 -7.38
N GLN A 83 2.21 -0.22 -6.99
CA GLN A 83 3.45 -0.83 -7.47
C GLN A 83 4.70 0.06 -7.24
N GLY A 84 4.69 0.92 -6.21
CA GLY A 84 5.82 1.81 -5.91
C GLY A 84 5.85 3.10 -6.72
N SER A 85 4.98 3.25 -7.72
CA SER A 85 4.91 4.43 -8.57
C SER A 85 3.65 5.28 -8.32
N ASP A 86 3.84 6.59 -8.35
CA ASP A 86 2.79 7.60 -8.25
C ASP A 86 1.93 7.71 -9.54
N ASP A 87 2.43 7.23 -10.67
CA ASP A 87 1.83 7.44 -12.00
C ASP A 87 1.09 6.21 -12.55
N THR A 88 0.94 5.16 -11.75
CA THR A 88 0.05 4.07 -12.09
C THR A 88 -1.40 4.53 -12.10
N THR A 89 -2.21 3.91 -12.97
CA THR A 89 -3.62 4.32 -13.21
C THR A 89 -4.46 4.41 -11.94
N ASN A 90 -4.29 3.47 -11.02
CA ASN A 90 -4.99 3.44 -9.75
C ASN A 90 -4.48 4.51 -8.77
N ALA A 91 -3.16 4.74 -8.69
CA ALA A 91 -2.58 5.79 -7.85
C ALA A 91 -3.04 7.18 -8.28
N VAL A 92 -2.99 7.47 -9.59
CA VAL A 92 -3.49 8.73 -10.18
C VAL A 92 -4.97 8.92 -9.89
N SER A 93 -5.79 7.88 -10.06
CA SER A 93 -7.23 7.93 -9.80
C SER A 93 -7.55 8.25 -8.34
N ILE A 94 -6.90 7.57 -7.39
CA ILE A 94 -7.11 7.78 -5.95
C ILE A 94 -6.59 9.16 -5.52
N ARG A 95 -5.41 9.58 -5.99
CA ARG A 95 -4.85 10.91 -5.70
C ARG A 95 -5.77 12.02 -6.22
N ALA A 96 -6.24 11.92 -7.46
CA ALA A 96 -7.19 12.86 -8.06
C ALA A 96 -8.53 12.88 -7.30
N PHE A 97 -9.00 11.72 -6.84
CA PHE A 97 -10.19 11.63 -5.99
C PHE A 97 -10.03 12.45 -4.70
N PHE A 98 -8.91 12.31 -3.97
CA PHE A 98 -8.68 13.07 -2.74
C PHE A 98 -8.39 14.55 -2.99
N ALA A 99 -7.64 14.89 -4.04
CA ALA A 99 -7.46 16.28 -4.45
C ALA A 99 -8.81 16.98 -4.70
N LYS A 100 -9.78 16.25 -5.28
CA LYS A 100 -11.14 16.78 -5.50
C LYS A 100 -12.02 16.80 -4.25
N MET A 101 -12.00 15.73 -3.45
CA MET A 101 -12.94 15.52 -2.34
C MET A 101 -12.47 16.08 -0.99
N ALA A 102 -11.16 16.19 -0.80
CA ALA A 102 -10.55 16.71 0.42
C ALA A 102 -9.79 18.03 0.17
N ARG A 103 -9.40 18.32 -1.08
CA ARG A 103 -8.62 19.53 -1.43
C ARG A 103 -7.33 19.66 -0.62
N VAL A 104 -6.75 18.52 -0.26
CA VAL A 104 -5.44 18.42 0.40
C VAL A 104 -4.33 18.62 -0.63
N GLU A 105 -3.17 19.06 -0.16
CA GLU A 105 -1.97 19.06 -0.98
C GLU A 105 -1.57 17.63 -1.31
N THR A 106 -0.99 17.42 -2.49
CA THR A 106 -0.51 16.10 -2.91
C THR A 106 0.93 16.19 -3.38
N THR A 107 1.71 15.16 -3.09
CA THR A 107 3.14 15.10 -3.45
C THR A 107 3.50 13.76 -4.05
N THR A 108 4.57 13.73 -4.84
CA THR A 108 5.26 12.51 -5.25
C THR A 108 6.48 12.23 -4.37
N GLN A 109 6.89 13.16 -3.50
CA GLN A 109 8.05 12.99 -2.62
C GLN A 109 7.68 12.35 -1.30
N THR A 110 8.30 11.21 -0.97
CA THR A 110 8.04 10.46 0.26
C THR A 110 8.30 11.31 1.50
N LYS A 111 9.37 12.12 1.51
CA LYS A 111 9.74 13.00 2.63
C LYS A 111 8.75 14.13 2.91
N ALA A 112 8.01 14.54 1.88
CA ALA A 112 7.07 15.65 1.98
C ALA A 112 5.66 15.21 2.39
N ALA A 113 5.37 13.91 2.36
CA ALA A 113 4.05 13.38 2.66
C ALA A 113 3.81 13.24 4.16
N SER A 114 2.65 13.64 4.68
CA SER A 114 2.19 13.28 6.02
C SER A 114 1.39 11.98 6.01
N VAL A 115 0.67 11.71 4.91
CA VAL A 115 -0.07 10.46 4.70
C VAL A 115 0.36 9.83 3.37
N ILE A 116 0.72 8.55 3.41
CA ILE A 116 1.11 7.77 2.23
C ILE A 116 0.10 6.63 2.06
N GLN A 117 -0.73 6.67 1.03
CA GLN A 117 -1.57 5.53 0.68
C GLN A 117 -0.85 4.66 -0.36
N THR A 118 -0.62 3.39 -0.01
CA THR A 118 0.16 2.47 -0.85
C THR A 118 -0.63 1.22 -1.25
N ARG A 119 -0.30 0.70 -2.42
CA ARG A 119 -0.61 -0.66 -2.85
C ARG A 119 0.68 -1.37 -3.26
N HIS A 120 0.98 -2.46 -2.56
CA HIS A 120 2.06 -3.43 -2.83
C HIS A 120 3.50 -2.99 -2.58
N ARG A 121 3.77 -1.77 -2.08
CA ARG A 121 5.16 -1.35 -1.80
C ARG A 121 5.27 -0.55 -0.51
N ILE A 122 6.40 -0.67 0.17
CA ILE A 122 6.87 0.30 1.16
C ILE A 122 7.97 1.12 0.47
N PRO A 123 7.94 2.47 0.54
CA PRO A 123 8.99 3.31 -0.03
C PRO A 123 10.41 2.85 0.38
N GLU A 124 11.39 3.12 -0.47
CA GLU A 124 12.80 2.87 -0.14
C GLU A 124 13.32 3.89 0.87
N GLU A 125 12.80 5.11 0.84
CA GLU A 125 13.08 6.13 1.83
C GLU A 125 12.45 5.73 3.20
N PRO A 126 13.23 5.74 4.30
CA PRO A 126 12.71 5.49 5.64
C PRO A 126 11.61 6.49 6.03
N LEU A 127 10.55 5.99 6.67
CA LEU A 127 9.45 6.84 7.14
C LEU A 127 9.72 7.34 8.56
N SER A 128 9.20 8.53 8.87
CA SER A 128 9.38 9.23 10.16
C SER A 128 8.13 9.21 11.04
N GLU A 129 8.28 9.62 12.31
CA GLU A 129 7.20 9.65 13.33
C GLU A 129 5.96 10.45 12.92
N ASP A 130 6.13 11.49 12.10
CA ASP A 130 5.04 12.38 11.66
C ASP A 130 4.22 11.80 10.49
N GLN A 131 4.59 10.61 10.01
CA GLN A 131 3.97 9.99 8.84
C GLN A 131 3.03 8.83 9.20
N VAL A 132 1.98 8.69 8.40
CA VAL A 132 1.09 7.51 8.42
C VAL A 132 1.09 6.84 7.05
N ILE A 133 1.44 5.55 7.01
CA ILE A 133 1.33 4.73 5.79
C ILE A 133 0.08 3.85 5.85
N VAL A 134 -0.72 3.90 4.77
CA VAL A 134 -2.01 3.22 4.64
C VAL A 134 -1.95 2.19 3.51
N PHE A 135 -1.97 0.92 3.88
CA PHE A 135 -1.91 -0.22 2.96
C PHE A 135 -3.30 -0.62 2.44
N GLN A 136 -3.38 -0.81 1.12
CA GLN A 136 -4.53 -1.43 0.47
C GLN A 136 -4.42 -2.96 0.55
N VAL A 137 -5.42 -3.60 1.16
CA VAL A 137 -5.38 -5.04 1.46
C VAL A 137 -6.52 -5.78 0.73
N PRO A 138 -6.22 -6.75 -0.14
CA PRO A 138 -7.26 -7.56 -0.80
C PRO A 138 -7.77 -8.70 0.08
N ILE A 139 -6.88 -9.34 0.84
CA ILE A 139 -7.14 -10.47 1.75
C ILE A 139 -6.40 -10.15 3.06
N PRO A 140 -7.10 -9.87 4.16
CA PRO A 140 -6.48 -9.52 5.45
C PRO A 140 -6.10 -10.72 6.31
N GLU A 141 -6.57 -11.91 5.93
CA GLU A 141 -6.46 -13.13 6.71
C GLU A 141 -5.26 -13.96 6.21
N PRO A 142 -4.13 -14.01 6.94
CA PRO A 142 -2.94 -14.73 6.51
C PRO A 142 -3.18 -16.24 6.38
N LEU A 143 -4.16 -16.80 7.08
CA LEU A 143 -4.50 -18.23 7.01
C LEU A 143 -5.47 -18.55 5.87
N ARG A 144 -5.94 -17.57 5.08
CA ARG A 144 -7.08 -17.74 4.16
C ARG A 144 -6.89 -18.86 3.14
N PHE A 145 -5.67 -19.05 2.65
CA PHE A 145 -5.37 -20.09 1.66
C PHE A 145 -5.20 -21.49 2.27
N LEU A 146 -5.14 -21.58 3.60
CA LEU A 146 -5.04 -22.82 4.36
C LEU A 146 -6.39 -23.22 4.96
N GLU A 147 -7.12 -22.23 5.47
CA GLU A 147 -8.49 -22.37 5.96
C GLU A 147 -9.36 -21.24 5.38
N PRO A 148 -10.24 -21.55 4.40
CA PRO A 148 -11.04 -20.54 3.74
C PRO A 148 -12.16 -19.95 4.62
N ARG A 149 -12.54 -20.59 5.74
CA ARG A 149 -13.67 -20.18 6.58
C ARG A 149 -13.24 -19.22 7.67
N GLU A 150 -13.78 -18.00 7.62
CA GLU A 150 -13.61 -16.99 8.66
C GLU A 150 -14.05 -17.45 10.06
N THR A 151 -15.05 -18.34 10.14
CA THR A 151 -15.51 -18.89 11.43
C THR A 151 -14.44 -19.74 12.12
N GLU A 152 -13.52 -20.33 11.36
CA GLU A 152 -12.43 -21.14 11.89
C GLU A 152 -11.17 -20.30 12.09
N THR A 153 -10.75 -19.49 11.11
CA THR A 153 -9.54 -18.65 11.26
C THR A 153 -9.65 -17.68 12.44
N ARG A 154 -10.84 -17.13 12.71
CA ARG A 154 -11.07 -16.30 13.90
C ARG A 154 -10.83 -17.04 15.22
N LYS A 155 -11.13 -18.35 15.28
CA LYS A 155 -10.88 -19.17 16.48
C LYS A 155 -9.39 -19.44 16.62
N MET A 156 -8.72 -19.75 15.51
CA MET A 156 -7.26 -19.94 15.46
C MET A 156 -6.53 -18.69 15.98
N HIS A 157 -6.90 -17.50 15.50
CA HIS A 157 -6.39 -16.23 16.03
C HIS A 157 -6.72 -16.00 17.51
N ALA A 158 -7.89 -16.46 18.00
CA ALA A 158 -8.28 -16.29 19.40
C ALA A 158 -7.40 -17.13 20.34
N VAL A 159 -7.04 -18.35 19.94
CA VAL A 159 -6.25 -19.29 20.75
C VAL A 159 -4.76 -19.37 20.36
N GLU A 160 -4.32 -18.52 19.42
CA GLU A 160 -2.92 -18.49 18.94
C GLU A 160 -2.47 -19.78 18.23
N ASP A 161 -3.40 -20.45 17.55
CA ASP A 161 -3.11 -21.64 16.77
C ASP A 161 -2.63 -21.28 15.36
N TYR A 162 -1.31 -21.05 15.24
CA TYR A 162 -0.65 -20.75 13.96
C TYR A 162 0.17 -21.92 13.41
N GLY A 163 0.02 -23.12 13.97
CA GLY A 163 0.79 -24.30 13.55
C GLY A 163 0.62 -24.61 12.07
N LEU A 164 -0.58 -24.40 11.53
CA LEU A 164 -0.89 -24.63 10.11
C LEU A 164 -0.04 -23.77 9.17
N MET A 165 0.29 -22.54 9.57
CA MET A 165 1.16 -21.66 8.77
C MET A 165 2.60 -22.19 8.74
N HIS A 166 3.12 -22.68 9.87
CA HIS A 166 4.44 -23.32 9.91
C HIS A 166 4.47 -24.59 9.04
N VAL A 167 3.42 -25.42 9.08
CA VAL A 167 3.32 -26.60 8.20
C VAL A 167 3.41 -26.19 6.74
N LYS A 168 2.65 -25.17 6.31
CA LYS A 168 2.69 -24.65 4.93
C LYS A 168 4.11 -24.24 4.51
N LEU A 169 4.78 -23.43 5.33
CA LEU A 169 6.13 -22.95 5.00
C LEU A 169 7.13 -24.11 4.90
N TYR A 170 7.00 -25.12 5.77
CA TYR A 170 7.86 -26.30 5.72
C TYR A 170 7.56 -27.21 4.52
N GLU A 171 6.30 -27.32 4.09
CA GLU A 171 5.92 -28.03 2.86
C GLU A 171 6.58 -27.41 1.62
N ASP A 172 6.64 -26.07 1.53
CA ASP A 172 7.35 -25.40 0.44
C ASP A 172 8.85 -25.79 0.44
N ILE A 173 9.49 -25.77 1.61
CA ILE A 173 10.90 -26.17 1.76
C ILE A 173 11.10 -27.62 1.33
N ALA A 174 10.25 -28.54 1.80
CA ALA A 174 10.38 -29.96 1.49
C ALA A 174 10.19 -30.26 -0.01
N GLN A 175 9.34 -29.49 -0.70
CA GLN A 175 9.06 -29.70 -2.12
C GLN A 175 10.01 -28.96 -3.06
N LYS A 176 10.50 -27.77 -2.66
CA LYS A 176 11.19 -26.82 -3.56
C LYS A 176 12.58 -26.41 -3.07
N GLY A 177 12.97 -26.82 -1.86
CA GLY A 177 14.23 -26.45 -1.21
C GLY A 177 14.25 -25.01 -0.66
N HIS A 178 13.17 -24.25 -0.82
CA HIS A 178 13.03 -22.87 -0.36
C HIS A 178 11.55 -22.53 -0.14
N ILE A 179 11.27 -21.48 0.63
CA ILE A 179 9.91 -20.98 0.83
C ILE A 179 9.43 -20.25 -0.43
N ALA A 180 8.30 -20.67 -1.00
CA ALA A 180 7.81 -20.16 -2.29
C ALA A 180 6.99 -18.86 -2.17
N THR A 181 6.63 -18.45 -0.95
CA THR A 181 5.90 -17.20 -0.71
C THR A 181 6.81 -16.00 -1.01
N ASN A 182 6.50 -15.23 -2.06
CA ASN A 182 7.33 -14.09 -2.51
C ASN A 182 6.76 -12.70 -2.19
N TYR A 183 5.46 -12.63 -1.86
CA TYR A 183 4.73 -11.43 -1.44
C TYR A 183 3.65 -11.83 -0.43
N ALA A 184 3.05 -10.85 0.26
CA ALA A 184 2.11 -11.13 1.37
C ALA A 184 2.67 -12.14 2.37
N TYR A 185 3.97 -12.02 2.66
CA TYR A 185 4.69 -12.99 3.45
C TYR A 185 4.33 -12.82 4.94
N PRO A 186 3.81 -13.85 5.63
CA PRO A 186 3.24 -13.71 6.96
C PRO A 186 4.28 -13.23 7.98
N VAL A 187 3.87 -12.25 8.79
CA VAL A 187 4.70 -11.68 9.86
C VAL A 187 4.05 -11.91 11.22
N LYS A 188 4.86 -12.10 12.26
CA LYS A 188 4.45 -12.09 13.66
C LYS A 188 4.64 -10.68 14.23
N VAL A 189 3.53 -10.05 14.62
CA VAL A 189 3.51 -8.68 15.14
C VAL A 189 3.45 -8.71 16.66
N LYS A 190 4.33 -7.95 17.31
CA LYS A 190 4.45 -7.82 18.77
C LYS A 190 4.52 -9.17 19.47
N GLY A 191 5.23 -10.12 18.86
CA GLY A 191 5.41 -11.47 19.37
C GLY A 191 4.13 -12.32 19.46
N ARG A 192 2.99 -11.88 18.90
CA ARG A 192 1.70 -12.54 19.11
C ARG A 192 0.94 -12.80 17.82
N TYR A 193 0.34 -11.78 17.19
CA TYR A 193 -0.54 -12.01 16.03
C TYR A 193 0.28 -12.32 14.78
N VAL A 194 -0.03 -13.43 14.10
CA VAL A 194 0.37 -13.61 12.70
C VAL A 194 -0.53 -12.73 11.85
N MET A 195 0.06 -11.94 10.95
CA MET A 195 -0.60 -10.88 10.18
C MET A 195 -0.18 -10.97 8.70
N ASP A 196 -1.11 -10.70 7.80
CA ASP A 196 -0.83 -10.45 6.39
C ASP A 196 -0.32 -9.00 6.23
N PRO A 197 0.90 -8.76 5.73
CA PRO A 197 1.47 -7.41 5.58
C PRO A 197 0.95 -6.67 4.34
N SER A 198 -0.20 -7.07 3.78
CA SER A 198 -0.65 -6.76 2.43
C SER A 198 0.25 -7.41 1.35
N PRO A 199 -0.11 -7.34 0.05
CA PRO A 199 0.70 -7.90 -1.03
C PRO A 199 1.99 -7.13 -1.34
N THR A 200 2.70 -6.66 -0.31
CA THR A 200 4.08 -6.19 -0.44
C THR A 200 5.00 -7.37 -0.75
N PRO A 201 6.06 -7.18 -1.55
CA PRO A 201 7.08 -8.20 -1.71
C PRO A 201 7.72 -8.52 -0.35
N LYS A 202 8.15 -9.76 -0.13
CA LYS A 202 8.88 -10.11 1.11
C LYS A 202 10.12 -9.23 1.31
N PHE A 203 10.69 -8.68 0.23
CA PHE A 203 11.71 -7.63 0.25
C PHE A 203 11.38 -6.46 1.19
N ASP A 204 10.12 -6.03 1.25
CA ASP A 204 9.70 -4.89 2.04
C ASP A 204 9.42 -5.26 3.52
N ASN A 205 9.25 -6.54 3.88
CA ASN A 205 8.92 -6.96 5.25
C ASN A 205 9.88 -6.41 6.32
N PRO A 206 11.22 -6.42 6.13
CA PRO A 206 12.16 -5.88 7.11
C PRO A 206 11.91 -4.39 7.43
N LYS A 207 11.39 -3.61 6.48
CA LYS A 207 11.09 -2.18 6.69
C LYS A 207 9.98 -1.96 7.71
N MET A 208 9.10 -2.94 7.92
CA MET A 208 7.99 -2.84 8.87
C MET A 208 8.46 -2.91 10.33
N HIS A 209 9.62 -3.54 10.57
CA HIS A 209 10.17 -3.76 11.91
C HIS A 209 10.69 -2.44 12.50
N GLN A 210 10.20 -2.08 13.69
CA GLN A 210 10.65 -0.87 14.40
C GLN A 210 10.53 0.44 13.57
N MET A 211 9.62 0.47 12.59
CA MET A 211 9.31 1.66 11.80
C MET A 211 8.80 2.79 12.70
N GLU A 212 9.25 4.02 12.45
CA GLU A 212 8.82 5.22 13.21
C GLU A 212 7.39 5.64 12.86
N ALA A 213 6.98 5.43 11.60
CA ALA A 213 5.64 5.77 11.12
C ALA A 213 4.56 4.78 11.59
N LEU A 214 3.33 5.29 11.73
CA LEU A 214 2.16 4.45 11.98
C LEU A 214 1.74 3.71 10.70
N GLN A 215 1.54 2.40 10.80
CA GLN A 215 1.10 1.56 9.68
C GLN A 215 -0.36 1.15 9.85
N LEU A 216 -1.20 1.49 8.90
CA LEU A 216 -2.63 1.15 8.87
C LEU A 216 -2.97 0.29 7.66
N TYR A 217 -3.82 -0.70 7.84
CA TYR A 217 -4.14 -1.68 6.81
C TYR A 217 -5.66 -1.72 6.61
N GLY A 218 -6.12 -1.49 5.37
CA GLY A 218 -7.54 -1.40 5.04
C GLY A 218 -7.98 -2.44 4.02
N ALA A 219 -8.78 -3.42 4.46
CA ALA A 219 -9.44 -4.40 3.60
C ALA A 219 -10.94 -4.11 3.49
N GLY A 220 -11.34 -3.34 2.46
CA GLY A 220 -12.72 -2.87 2.32
C GLY A 220 -13.71 -4.00 2.00
N ARG A 221 -13.38 -4.83 1.02
CA ARG A 221 -14.21 -5.97 0.60
C ARG A 221 -14.41 -7.00 1.71
N GLU A 222 -13.35 -7.26 2.48
CA GLU A 222 -13.34 -8.24 3.58
C GLU A 222 -13.73 -7.59 4.93
N MET A 223 -14.01 -6.28 4.95
CA MET A 223 -14.47 -5.54 6.12
C MET A 223 -13.53 -5.65 7.33
N ARG A 224 -12.21 -5.50 7.10
CA ARG A 224 -11.19 -5.50 8.17
C ARG A 224 -10.31 -4.26 8.13
N ILE A 225 -9.96 -3.76 9.31
CA ILE A 225 -8.90 -2.78 9.55
C ILE A 225 -7.95 -3.36 10.59
N TYR A 226 -6.65 -3.18 10.39
CA TYR A 226 -5.64 -3.54 11.39
C TYR A 226 -4.48 -2.56 11.33
N ALA A 227 -3.59 -2.62 12.32
CA ALA A 227 -2.50 -1.65 12.44
C ALA A 227 -1.25 -2.26 13.05
N ILE A 228 -0.13 -1.62 12.78
CA ILE A 228 1.13 -1.77 13.50
C ILE A 228 1.52 -0.38 14.01
N PRO A 229 1.52 -0.16 15.34
CA PRO A 229 2.00 1.09 15.92
C PRO A 229 3.49 1.33 15.61
N PRO A 230 3.96 2.58 15.67
CA PRO A 230 5.38 2.90 15.67
C PRO A 230 6.19 2.03 16.64
N TYR A 231 7.44 1.73 16.28
CA TYR A 231 8.39 1.01 17.14
C TYR A 231 7.90 -0.37 17.61
N THR A 232 7.14 -1.05 16.76
CA THR A 232 6.63 -2.40 17.06
C THR A 232 7.48 -3.47 16.40
N ASP A 233 7.75 -4.55 17.14
CA ASP A 233 8.41 -5.73 16.59
C ASP A 233 7.54 -6.40 15.53
N VAL A 234 8.06 -6.46 14.31
CA VAL A 234 7.50 -7.22 13.20
C VAL A 234 8.56 -8.20 12.73
N VAL A 235 8.24 -9.50 12.74
CA VAL A 235 9.21 -10.56 12.39
C VAL A 235 8.57 -11.48 11.36
N SER A 236 9.16 -11.62 10.18
CA SER A 236 8.72 -12.60 9.19
C SER A 236 8.82 -14.01 9.76
N LEU A 237 7.82 -14.87 9.49
CA LEU A 237 7.88 -16.26 9.93
C LEU A 237 8.97 -17.04 9.16
N ASP A 238 9.85 -17.71 9.88
CA ASP A 238 10.91 -18.54 9.32
C ASP A 238 11.21 -19.74 10.24
N PHE A 239 12.32 -20.43 9.97
CA PHE A 239 12.83 -21.52 10.81
C PHE A 239 14.31 -21.28 11.11
N GLU A 240 14.82 -21.83 12.21
CA GLU A 240 16.25 -21.72 12.56
C GLU A 240 17.16 -22.24 11.43
N ASP A 241 16.79 -23.36 10.80
CA ASP A 241 17.53 -23.96 9.69
C ASP A 241 17.24 -23.32 8.32
N TYR A 242 16.20 -22.50 8.22
CA TYR A 242 15.75 -21.82 7.00
C TYR A 242 15.34 -20.38 7.32
N PRO A 243 16.32 -19.49 7.54
CA PRO A 243 16.06 -18.11 7.94
C PRO A 243 15.34 -17.33 6.84
N PHE A 244 14.66 -16.25 7.22
CA PHE A 244 14.01 -15.37 6.26
C PHE A 244 15.02 -14.70 5.32
N GLU A 245 14.78 -14.80 4.01
CA GLU A 245 15.59 -14.18 2.97
C GLU A 245 14.73 -13.28 2.07
N ILE A 246 15.24 -12.09 1.75
CA ILE A 246 14.63 -11.15 0.79
C ILE A 246 15.02 -11.50 -0.65
N GLN A 247 14.31 -10.94 -1.62
CA GLN A 247 14.75 -10.99 -3.01
C GLN A 247 16.09 -10.26 -3.20
N ALA A 248 16.96 -10.82 -4.02
CA ALA A 248 18.19 -10.19 -4.48
C ALA A 248 18.11 -9.96 -5.99
N PHE A 249 18.71 -8.87 -6.45
CA PHE A 249 18.83 -8.52 -7.86
C PHE A 249 20.32 -8.44 -8.20
N GLU A 250 20.73 -9.10 -9.28
CA GLU A 250 22.12 -9.07 -9.75
C GLU A 250 22.46 -7.72 -10.39
N GLU A 251 21.51 -7.17 -11.15
CA GLU A 251 21.66 -5.91 -11.86
C GLU A 251 21.28 -4.70 -10.97
N PRO A 252 21.98 -3.57 -11.08
CA PRO A 252 21.51 -2.31 -10.52
C PRO A 252 20.31 -1.79 -11.32
N CYS A 253 19.61 -0.79 -10.78
CA CYS A 253 18.63 -0.03 -11.56
C CYS A 253 19.28 0.57 -12.81
N ALA A 254 18.72 0.26 -13.98
CA ALA A 254 19.19 0.69 -15.27
C ALA A 254 19.17 2.22 -15.48
N LEU A 255 18.35 2.95 -14.71
CA LEU A 255 18.18 4.41 -14.83
C LEU A 255 19.03 5.19 -13.81
N CYS A 256 19.03 4.81 -12.53
CA CYS A 256 19.70 5.56 -11.47
C CYS A 256 20.88 4.82 -10.82
N GLY A 257 21.17 3.59 -11.25
CA GLY A 257 22.26 2.77 -10.72
C GLY A 257 22.05 2.30 -9.27
N GLY A 258 20.84 2.42 -8.72
CA GLY A 258 20.52 1.97 -7.37
C GLY A 258 20.66 0.45 -7.20
N THR A 259 21.30 0.01 -6.13
CA THR A 259 21.43 -1.40 -5.72
C THR A 259 20.77 -1.60 -4.36
N GLY A 260 20.41 -2.85 -4.03
CA GLY A 260 19.76 -3.15 -2.74
C GLY A 260 18.37 -2.53 -2.61
N VAL A 261 17.67 -2.34 -3.73
CA VAL A 261 16.31 -1.81 -3.83
C VAL A 261 15.45 -2.77 -4.64
N TYR A 262 14.13 -2.66 -4.51
CA TYR A 262 13.24 -3.52 -5.29
C TYR A 262 13.17 -3.05 -6.74
N LEU A 263 13.39 -3.96 -7.68
CA LEU A 263 13.40 -3.66 -9.12
C LEU A 263 12.22 -4.30 -9.84
N ASP A 264 11.62 -3.53 -10.75
CA ASP A 264 10.67 -4.00 -11.75
C ASP A 264 11.43 -4.44 -13.00
N GLU A 265 10.99 -5.55 -13.60
CA GLU A 265 11.47 -6.02 -14.90
C GLU A 265 10.60 -5.45 -16.02
N VAL A 266 11.21 -4.66 -16.90
CA VAL A 266 10.58 -4.08 -18.09
C VAL A 266 11.09 -4.82 -19.32
N ILE A 267 10.19 -5.45 -20.06
CA ILE A 267 10.50 -6.11 -21.33
C ILE A 267 10.61 -5.04 -22.42
N LEU A 268 11.76 -4.96 -23.09
CA LEU A 268 12.05 -3.93 -24.09
C LEU A 268 11.76 -4.39 -25.52
N ASP A 269 11.92 -5.67 -25.82
CA ASP A 269 11.69 -6.21 -27.16
C ASP A 269 11.14 -7.65 -27.15
N ASP A 270 10.78 -8.15 -28.33
CA ASP A 270 10.30 -9.52 -28.54
C ASP A 270 11.43 -10.57 -28.60
N LYS A 271 12.69 -10.16 -28.42
CA LYS A 271 13.89 -11.02 -28.52
C LYS A 271 14.54 -11.29 -27.16
N GLY A 272 13.93 -10.81 -26.08
CA GLY A 272 14.34 -11.08 -24.70
C GLY A 272 15.20 -9.98 -24.08
N GLU A 273 15.30 -8.81 -24.71
CA GLU A 273 15.91 -7.64 -24.08
C GLU A 273 15.02 -7.13 -22.95
N ARG A 274 15.64 -6.85 -21.81
CA ARG A 274 14.96 -6.45 -20.57
C ARG A 274 15.76 -5.41 -19.82
N MET A 275 15.06 -4.63 -19.02
CA MET A 275 15.59 -3.58 -18.19
C MET A 275 15.07 -3.74 -16.77
N PHE A 276 15.96 -3.68 -15.78
CA PHE A 276 15.57 -3.65 -14.37
C PHE A 276 15.60 -2.23 -13.84
N VAL A 277 14.48 -1.71 -13.32
CA VAL A 277 14.38 -0.34 -12.83
C VAL A 277 13.80 -0.27 -11.43
N CYS A 278 14.14 0.74 -10.65
CA CYS A 278 13.53 0.95 -9.33
C CYS A 278 12.01 0.95 -9.46
N SER A 279 11.36 0.10 -8.66
CA SER A 279 9.90 0.11 -8.55
C SER A 279 9.41 1.35 -7.79
N ASP A 280 10.20 1.84 -6.83
CA ASP A 280 9.96 3.15 -6.21
C ASP A 280 10.45 4.27 -7.16
N SER A 281 9.49 4.95 -7.81
CA SER A 281 9.80 5.99 -8.79
C SER A 281 10.36 7.26 -8.16
N ASP A 282 9.88 7.63 -6.97
CA ASP A 282 10.34 8.80 -6.22
C ASP A 282 11.82 8.65 -5.85
N TYR A 283 12.18 7.50 -5.26
CA TYR A 283 13.57 7.16 -4.97
C TYR A 283 14.45 7.20 -6.24
N CYS A 284 13.94 6.71 -7.37
CA CYS A 284 14.66 6.71 -8.64
C CYS A 284 14.93 8.13 -9.15
N GLU A 285 13.91 8.99 -9.11
CA GLU A 285 13.97 10.38 -9.55
C GLU A 285 14.91 11.20 -8.68
N ASP A 286 14.83 11.08 -7.36
CA ASP A 286 15.72 11.75 -6.41
C ASP A 286 17.19 11.43 -6.68
N ARG A 287 17.50 10.14 -6.94
CA ARG A 287 18.86 9.73 -7.30
C ARG A 287 19.31 10.30 -8.63
N ARG A 288 18.44 10.31 -9.64
CA ARG A 288 18.77 10.88 -10.96
C ARG A 288 19.00 12.40 -10.86
N ALA A 289 18.20 13.10 -10.06
CA ALA A 289 18.37 14.52 -9.79
C ALA A 289 19.71 14.84 -9.09
N GLN A 290 20.21 13.91 -8.26
CA GLN A 290 21.54 13.98 -7.65
C GLN A 290 22.69 13.58 -8.59
N GLY A 291 22.39 13.24 -9.84
CA GLY A 291 23.38 12.91 -10.87
C GLY A 291 23.78 11.44 -10.93
N PHE A 292 23.14 10.54 -10.16
CA PHE A 292 23.35 9.10 -10.32
C PHE A 292 22.77 8.62 -11.64
N ARG A 293 23.51 7.74 -12.33
CA ARG A 293 23.13 7.20 -13.64
C ARG A 293 23.33 5.70 -13.65
N GLY A 294 22.33 4.99 -14.15
CA GLY A 294 22.42 3.57 -14.45
C GLY A 294 22.93 3.29 -15.87
N PRO A 295 23.19 2.02 -16.20
CA PRO A 295 23.77 1.60 -17.48
C PRO A 295 22.93 1.94 -18.72
N MET A 296 21.62 2.15 -18.56
CA MET A 296 20.69 2.46 -19.66
C MET A 296 20.04 3.84 -19.50
N ALA A 297 20.63 4.72 -18.69
CA ALA A 297 20.12 6.07 -18.50
C ALA A 297 20.33 6.92 -19.78
N PRO A 298 19.29 7.56 -20.35
CA PRO A 298 19.42 8.32 -21.59
C PRO A 298 20.43 9.48 -21.44
N ASP A 299 21.32 9.65 -22.42
CA ASP A 299 22.33 10.69 -22.43
C ASP A 299 21.71 12.09 -22.33
N ALA A 300 22.28 12.95 -21.48
CA ALA A 300 21.76 14.31 -21.26
C ALA A 300 21.83 15.22 -22.52
N ASN A 301 22.41 14.73 -23.62
CA ASN A 301 22.67 15.47 -24.85
C ASN A 301 21.87 14.98 -26.07
N HIS A 302 20.82 14.16 -25.90
CA HIS A 302 20.04 13.62 -27.03
C HIS A 302 18.65 14.25 -27.24
N ASP A 303 18.39 15.44 -26.68
CA ASP A 303 17.14 16.20 -26.88
C ASP A 303 17.32 17.48 -27.74
N GLN A 304 18.43 17.63 -28.49
CA GLN A 304 18.66 18.80 -29.37
C GLN A 304 18.43 18.58 -30.87
N GLU A 305 17.90 17.44 -31.31
CA GLU A 305 17.54 17.26 -32.71
C GLU A 305 16.12 16.68 -32.86
N VAL A 306 15.12 17.55 -32.68
CA VAL A 306 13.84 17.37 -33.38
C VAL A 306 13.89 18.28 -34.62
N PRO A 307 14.04 17.75 -35.84
CA PRO A 307 13.93 18.56 -37.04
C PRO A 307 12.47 19.02 -37.22
N ALA A 308 12.34 20.29 -37.64
CA ALA A 308 11.10 21.04 -37.84
C ALA A 308 10.11 20.42 -38.84
#